data_AF-A0A7W1F0J6-F1
#
_entry.id   AF-A0A7W1F0J6-F1
#
_cell.length_a   1.000
_cell.length_b   1.000
_cell.length_c   1.000
_cell.angle_alpha   90.00
_cell.angle_beta   90.00
_cell.angle_gamma   90.00
#
_symmetry.space_group_name_H-M   'P 1'
#
loop_
_entity.id
_entity.type
_entity.pdbx_description
1 polymer ?
#
loop_
_entity_poly.entity_id
_entity_poly.type
_entity_poly.pdbx_seq_one_letter_code
_entity_poly.pdbx_strand_id
1 'polypeptide(L)'
;MTAQTYANFPERDLKVVLGPHINATATKLLRKMSLGMHEMTVGQQEKLSSSRNNGRHGMNALARELQLTVTGEDDRDYLAVYKAESQAHRLQLWITAPFEGSQTTHLVWAKYTDLTQPRRIGVTFKLATSYSSMDIQNILRTAMKVAVDLEADEPFTIKGNPPPRFTKKVKPADEAKPAEAATPAGDETPPA
;
A
#
# COMPACT_ATOMS: atom_id res chain seq x y z
N MET A 1 -19.39 17.90 6.10
CA MET A 1 -18.43 17.32 5.13
C MET A 1 -17.09 17.18 5.84
N THR A 2 -16.59 15.97 6.08
CA THR A 2 -15.22 15.78 6.57
C THR A 2 -14.25 16.24 5.48
N ALA A 3 -13.35 17.16 5.82
CA ALA A 3 -12.34 17.66 4.89
C ALA A 3 -11.49 16.49 4.36
N GLN A 4 -11.49 16.29 3.04
CA GLN A 4 -10.65 15.27 2.40
C GLN A 4 -9.18 15.67 2.53
N THR A 5 -8.32 14.72 2.89
CA THR A 5 -6.88 14.95 2.96
C THR A 5 -6.24 14.40 1.69
N TYR A 6 -5.64 15.28 0.89
CA TYR A 6 -4.98 14.90 -0.35
C TYR A 6 -3.49 14.63 -0.15
N ALA A 7 -2.96 13.64 -0.86
CA ALA A 7 -1.53 13.43 -1.02
C ALA A 7 -0.96 14.43 -2.04
N ASN A 8 0.31 14.79 -1.90
CA ASN A 8 1.05 15.48 -2.93
C ASN A 8 1.63 14.45 -3.91
N PHE A 9 0.74 13.89 -4.73
CA PHE A 9 1.08 12.90 -5.73
C PHE A 9 1.91 13.54 -6.87
N PRO A 10 2.86 12.81 -7.50
CA PRO A 10 3.75 13.38 -8.52
C PRO A 10 3.03 13.99 -9.73
N GLU A 11 1.89 13.41 -10.14
CA GLU A 11 1.09 13.97 -11.23
C GLU A 11 0.07 14.98 -10.71
N ARG A 12 -0.11 16.08 -11.46
CA ARG A 12 -1.04 17.15 -11.08
C ARG A 12 -2.48 16.86 -11.44
N ASP A 13 -2.69 16.08 -12.50
CA ASP A 13 -4.01 15.79 -13.08
C ASP A 13 -4.77 14.77 -12.23
N LEU A 14 -4.09 13.75 -11.72
CA LEU A 14 -4.69 12.75 -10.84
C LEU A 14 -4.70 13.25 -9.38
N LYS A 15 -5.89 13.45 -8.81
CA LYS A 15 -6.02 13.71 -7.37
C LYS A 15 -5.97 12.39 -6.60
N VAL A 16 -5.17 12.38 -5.54
CA VAL A 16 -5.01 11.20 -4.67
C VAL A 16 -5.44 11.56 -3.25
N VAL A 17 -6.48 10.89 -2.76
CA VAL A 17 -7.01 11.06 -1.41
C VAL A 17 -6.39 10.04 -0.47
N LEU A 18 -5.97 10.50 0.71
CA LEU A 18 -5.54 9.66 1.80
C LEU A 18 -6.77 9.12 2.53
N GLY A 19 -7.06 7.85 2.33
CA GLY A 19 -8.18 7.16 2.93
C GLY A 19 -8.00 6.90 4.43
N PRO A 20 -9.00 6.26 5.06
CA PRO A 20 -8.95 5.94 6.48
C PRO A 20 -7.80 4.97 6.78
N HIS A 21 -7.33 5.02 8.03
CA HIS A 21 -6.29 4.13 8.57
C HIS A 21 -4.87 4.32 7.99
N ILE A 22 -4.63 5.40 7.24
CA ILE A 22 -3.26 5.87 7.02
C ILE A 22 -2.77 6.54 8.32
N ASN A 23 -1.62 6.08 8.84
CA ASN A 23 -1.09 6.61 10.10
C ASN A 23 -0.65 8.08 9.95
N ALA A 24 -0.64 8.82 11.05
CA ALA A 24 -0.35 10.26 11.04
C ALA A 24 1.02 10.61 10.44
N THR A 25 2.04 9.78 10.67
CA THR A 25 3.38 9.95 10.13
C THR A 25 3.39 9.85 8.60
N ALA A 26 2.75 8.83 8.06
CA ALA A 26 2.58 8.64 6.62
C ALA A 26 1.75 9.79 6.03
N THR A 27 0.63 10.16 6.66
CA THR A 27 -0.16 11.32 6.22
C THR A 27 0.66 12.60 6.16
N LYS A 28 1.53 12.86 7.16
CA LYS A 28 2.43 14.02 7.16
C LYS A 28 3.41 13.97 5.99
N LEU A 29 4.04 12.82 5.74
CA LEU A 29 5.05 12.67 4.68
C LEU A 29 4.43 12.70 3.28
N LEU A 30 3.28 12.06 3.07
CA LEU A 30 2.59 12.01 1.78
C LEU A 30 2.04 13.37 1.35
N ARG A 31 1.86 14.30 2.29
CA ARG A 31 1.46 15.69 2.00
C ARG A 31 2.63 16.60 1.64
N LYS A 32 3.87 16.17 1.89
CA LYS A 32 5.05 16.96 1.55
C LYS A 32 5.41 16.78 0.08
N MET A 33 5.87 17.85 -0.55
CA MET A 33 6.67 17.75 -1.76
C MET A 33 8.07 17.29 -1.36
N SER A 34 8.70 16.46 -2.18
CA SER A 34 10.14 16.21 -2.02
C SER A 34 10.82 17.57 -2.06
N LEU A 35 11.42 17.96 -0.93
CA LEU A 35 12.30 19.12 -0.89
C LEU A 35 13.61 18.60 -1.46
N GLY A 36 14.11 19.22 -2.53
CA GLY A 36 15.28 18.74 -3.27
C GLY A 36 16.47 18.38 -2.38
N MET A 37 17.41 17.62 -2.96
CA MET A 37 18.55 17.01 -2.27
C MET A 37 19.22 17.95 -1.26
N HIS A 38 18.86 17.80 0.02
CA HIS A 38 19.54 18.48 1.12
C HIS A 38 20.95 17.92 1.29
N GLU A 39 21.82 18.62 2.02
CA GLU A 39 23.11 18.04 2.41
C GLU A 39 22.87 16.75 3.20
N MET A 40 23.31 15.64 2.62
CA MET A 40 23.12 14.30 3.15
C MET A 40 24.45 13.72 3.60
N THR A 41 24.43 12.99 4.71
CA THR A 41 25.58 12.21 5.17
C THR A 41 25.95 11.14 4.12
N VAL A 42 27.22 10.70 4.11
CA VAL A 42 27.69 9.66 3.18
C VAL A 42 26.82 8.40 3.24
N GLY A 43 26.48 7.93 4.45
CA GLY A 43 25.62 6.75 4.61
C GLY A 43 24.19 6.93 4.09
N GLN A 44 23.65 8.16 4.06
CA GLN A 44 22.37 8.45 3.40
C GLN A 44 22.53 8.39 1.88
N GLN A 45 23.60 8.97 1.34
CA GLN A 45 23.87 8.94 -0.11
C GLN A 45 24.02 7.51 -0.63
N GLU A 46 24.73 6.64 0.09
CA GLU A 46 24.88 5.22 -0.24
C GLU A 46 23.53 4.48 -0.27
N LYS A 47 22.68 4.69 0.74
CA LYS A 47 21.34 4.10 0.81
C LYS A 47 20.43 4.58 -0.33
N LEU A 48 20.55 5.83 -0.73
CA LEU A 48 19.80 6.37 -1.87
C LEU A 48 20.32 5.82 -3.19
N SER A 49 21.63 5.76 -3.40
CA SER A 49 22.22 5.11 -4.57
C SER A 49 21.74 3.65 -4.69
N SER A 50 21.74 2.92 -3.57
CA SER A 50 21.19 1.56 -3.50
C SER A 50 19.70 1.53 -3.86
N SER A 51 18.88 2.43 -3.33
CA SER A 51 17.45 2.48 -3.59
C SER A 51 17.13 2.86 -5.04
N ARG A 52 17.90 3.76 -5.66
CA ARG A 52 17.83 4.07 -7.10
C ARG A 52 18.12 2.82 -7.94
N ASN A 53 19.23 2.12 -7.63
CA ASN A 53 19.59 0.88 -8.33
C ASN A 53 18.52 -0.20 -8.17
N ASN A 54 18.00 -0.39 -6.95
CA ASN A 54 16.93 -1.34 -6.66
C ASN A 54 15.62 -0.97 -7.35
N GLY A 55 15.30 0.33 -7.48
CA GLY A 55 14.23 0.85 -8.32
C GLY A 55 14.34 0.36 -9.75
N ARG A 56 15.50 0.60 -10.38
CA ARG A 56 15.80 0.14 -11.74
C ARG A 56 15.71 -1.38 -11.87
N HIS A 57 16.29 -2.14 -10.95
CA HIS A 57 16.29 -3.61 -11.00
C HIS A 57 14.88 -4.18 -10.81
N GLY A 58 14.11 -3.66 -9.86
CA GLY A 58 12.74 -4.09 -9.61
C GLY A 58 11.81 -3.79 -10.79
N MET A 59 11.92 -2.58 -11.36
CA MET A 59 11.15 -2.21 -12.56
C MET A 59 11.49 -3.11 -13.75
N ASN A 60 12.79 -3.33 -14.03
CA ASN A 60 13.21 -4.19 -15.15
C ASN A 60 12.79 -5.65 -14.96
N ALA A 61 12.81 -6.18 -13.73
CA ALA A 61 12.37 -7.54 -13.47
C ALA A 61 10.89 -7.72 -13.81
N LEU A 62 10.03 -6.83 -13.32
CA LEU A 62 8.59 -6.89 -13.62
C LEU A 62 8.28 -6.57 -15.09
N ALA A 63 9.00 -5.62 -15.68
CA ALA A 63 8.85 -5.27 -17.08
C ALA A 63 9.19 -6.44 -18.01
N ARG A 64 10.20 -7.26 -17.70
CA ARG A 64 10.52 -8.47 -18.48
C ARG A 64 9.38 -9.50 -18.43
N GLU A 65 8.78 -9.71 -17.28
CA GLU A 65 7.64 -10.62 -17.12
C GLU A 65 6.42 -10.15 -17.93
N LEU A 66 6.15 -8.85 -17.90
CA LEU A 66 4.99 -8.24 -18.57
C LEU A 66 5.30 -7.71 -19.98
N GLN A 67 6.50 -7.99 -20.51
CA GLN A 67 6.98 -7.53 -21.82
C GLN A 67 6.82 -6.01 -22.03
N LEU A 68 7.18 -5.22 -21.01
CA LEU A 68 7.14 -3.76 -21.03
C LEU A 68 8.50 -3.19 -21.42
N THR A 69 8.49 -2.03 -22.08
CA THR A 69 9.69 -1.24 -22.34
C THR A 69 9.91 -0.28 -21.19
N VAL A 70 11.09 -0.34 -20.56
CA VAL A 70 11.45 0.53 -19.43
C VAL A 70 12.22 1.76 -19.91
N THR A 71 11.80 2.93 -19.44
CA THR A 71 12.54 4.19 -19.57
C THR A 71 12.77 4.81 -18.19
N GLY A 72 13.87 5.55 -18.06
CA GLY A 72 14.16 6.37 -16.89
C GLY A 72 14.12 7.85 -17.29
N GLU A 73 13.66 8.69 -16.37
CA GLU A 73 13.64 10.13 -16.52
C GLU A 73 14.45 10.76 -15.38
N ASP A 74 15.26 11.76 -15.73
CA ASP A 74 15.95 12.58 -14.76
C ASP A 74 15.01 13.71 -14.33
N ASP A 75 14.75 13.78 -13.03
CA ASP A 75 13.88 14.79 -12.43
C ASP A 75 14.63 15.43 -11.25
N ARG A 76 14.47 16.74 -11.07
CA ARG A 76 15.16 17.49 -10.00
C ARG A 76 14.59 17.19 -8.61
N ASP A 77 13.31 16.88 -8.55
CA ASP A 77 12.58 16.72 -7.29
C ASP A 77 12.56 15.24 -6.84
N TYR A 78 12.90 14.30 -7.72
CA TYR A 78 12.97 12.87 -7.42
C TYR A 78 14.38 12.30 -7.54
N LEU A 79 14.71 11.34 -6.69
CA LEU A 79 15.94 10.56 -6.80
C LEU A 79 15.97 9.72 -8.09
N ALA A 80 14.81 9.19 -8.47
CA ALA A 80 14.63 8.44 -9.70
C ALA A 80 13.17 8.42 -10.13
N VAL A 81 12.95 8.55 -11.43
CA VAL A 81 11.66 8.33 -12.07
C VAL A 81 11.82 7.22 -13.11
N TYR A 82 10.99 6.19 -13.02
CA TYR A 82 10.97 5.10 -13.98
C TYR A 82 9.57 4.92 -14.54
N LYS A 83 9.51 4.62 -15.83
CA LYS A 83 8.28 4.27 -16.53
C LYS A 83 8.49 2.95 -17.25
N ALA A 84 7.51 2.07 -17.21
CA ALA A 84 7.50 0.85 -18.01
C ALA A 84 6.17 0.75 -18.74
N GLU A 85 6.17 0.66 -20.06
CA GLU A 85 4.93 0.63 -20.83
C GLU A 85 4.92 -0.38 -21.98
N SER A 86 3.73 -0.85 -22.31
CA SER A 86 3.38 -1.62 -23.50
C SER A 86 2.13 -1.03 -24.15
N GLN A 87 1.47 -1.76 -25.04
CA GLN A 87 0.18 -1.34 -25.60
C GLN A 87 -0.98 -1.43 -24.60
N ALA A 88 -0.87 -2.29 -23.58
CA ALA A 88 -1.95 -2.55 -22.62
C ALA A 88 -1.69 -1.96 -21.23
N HIS A 89 -0.42 -1.82 -20.84
CA HIS A 89 -0.08 -1.49 -19.46
C HIS A 89 0.92 -0.34 -19.41
N ARG A 90 0.74 0.55 -18.43
CA ARG A 90 1.75 1.53 -18.03
C ARG A 90 1.95 1.47 -16.52
N LEU A 91 3.20 1.26 -16.13
CA LEU A 91 3.68 1.37 -14.76
C LEU A 91 4.58 2.59 -14.64
N GLN A 92 4.43 3.33 -13.55
CA GLN A 92 5.28 4.47 -13.21
C GLN A 92 5.73 4.33 -11.75
N LEU A 93 6.99 4.67 -11.51
CA LEU A 93 7.63 4.61 -10.20
C LEU A 93 8.37 5.93 -9.96
N TRP A 94 8.12 6.56 -8.82
CA TRP A 94 8.85 7.74 -8.38
C TRP A 94 9.49 7.46 -7.02
N ILE A 95 10.78 7.70 -6.92
CA ILE A 95 11.54 7.54 -5.68
C ILE A 95 11.97 8.93 -5.23
N THR A 96 11.54 9.33 -4.04
CA THR A 96 11.93 10.62 -3.45
C THR A 96 13.26 10.52 -2.72
N ALA A 97 13.90 11.66 -2.48
CA ALA A 97 14.92 11.79 -1.45
C ALA A 97 14.26 11.83 -0.06
N PRO A 98 14.99 11.62 1.04
CA PRO A 98 14.47 11.82 2.39
C PRO A 98 14.03 13.28 2.58
N PHE A 99 12.86 13.49 3.20
CA PHE A 99 12.24 14.82 3.29
C PHE A 99 12.94 15.80 4.24
N GLU A 100 13.80 15.31 5.13
CA GLU A 100 14.51 16.10 6.14
C GLU A 100 15.90 15.49 6.35
N GLY A 101 16.93 16.31 6.57
CA GLY A 101 18.32 15.85 6.66
C GLY A 101 18.58 14.86 7.81
N SER A 102 17.81 14.93 8.90
CA SER A 102 17.87 13.97 10.01
C SER A 102 17.08 12.68 9.75
N GLN A 103 16.23 12.66 8.73
CA GLN A 103 15.43 11.49 8.36
C GLN A 103 16.18 10.63 7.34
N THR A 104 16.01 9.33 7.46
CA THR A 104 16.50 8.35 6.49
C THR A 104 15.37 7.72 5.69
N THR A 105 14.13 7.95 6.10
CA THR A 105 12.94 7.43 5.42
C THR A 105 12.70 8.25 4.16
N HIS A 106 12.54 7.55 3.03
CA HIS A 106 12.14 8.14 1.76
C HIS A 106 10.93 7.38 1.20
N LEU A 107 10.19 8.06 0.33
CA LEU A 107 8.91 7.62 -0.23
C LEU A 107 9.11 7.07 -1.63
N VAL A 108 8.49 5.92 -1.89
CA VAL A 108 8.31 5.36 -3.23
C VAL A 108 6.82 5.42 -3.58
N TRP A 109 6.51 6.11 -4.67
CA TRP A 109 5.20 6.08 -5.32
C TRP A 109 5.21 5.08 -6.46
N ALA A 110 4.13 4.33 -6.61
CA ALA A 110 3.88 3.52 -7.79
C ALA A 110 2.46 3.78 -8.32
N LYS A 111 2.36 3.88 -9.65
CA LYS A 111 1.10 3.98 -10.36
C LYS A 111 1.05 2.93 -11.45
N TYR A 112 -0.11 2.29 -11.56
CA TYR A 112 -0.51 1.48 -12.70
C TYR A 112 -1.64 2.18 -13.44
N THR A 113 -1.56 2.18 -14.76
CA THR A 113 -2.63 2.61 -15.67
C THR A 113 -2.85 1.50 -16.69
N ASP A 114 -4.09 1.07 -16.83
CA ASP A 114 -4.48 0.23 -17.96
C ASP A 114 -4.66 1.12 -19.19
N LEU A 115 -3.94 0.85 -20.28
CA LEU A 115 -4.03 1.65 -21.50
C LEU A 115 -5.20 1.20 -22.39
N THR A 116 -5.77 0.02 -22.16
CA THR A 116 -6.99 -0.45 -22.82
C THR A 116 -8.24 0.15 -22.18
N GLN A 117 -8.14 0.48 -20.89
CA GLN A 117 -9.16 1.19 -20.11
C GLN A 117 -8.48 2.33 -19.35
N PRO A 118 -8.21 3.49 -20.01
CA PRO A 118 -7.35 4.55 -19.46
C PRO A 118 -7.70 5.07 -18.06
N ARG A 119 -8.95 4.87 -17.61
CA ARG A 119 -9.41 5.27 -16.28
C ARG A 119 -9.28 4.19 -15.21
N ARG A 120 -8.80 3.00 -15.57
CA ARG A 120 -8.42 1.96 -14.63
C ARG A 120 -7.05 2.27 -14.07
N ILE A 121 -7.04 2.90 -12.91
CA ILE A 121 -5.84 3.43 -12.28
C ILE A 121 -5.67 2.78 -10.91
N GLY A 122 -4.43 2.41 -10.60
CA GLY A 122 -4.03 1.93 -9.28
C GLY A 122 -2.85 2.71 -8.75
N VAL A 123 -2.99 3.33 -7.58
CA VAL A 123 -1.89 4.05 -6.91
C VAL A 123 -1.58 3.39 -5.57
N THR A 124 -0.29 3.25 -5.28
CA THR A 124 0.19 2.79 -3.98
C THR A 124 1.49 3.48 -3.62
N PHE A 125 1.88 3.35 -2.35
CA PHE A 125 3.13 3.90 -1.86
C PHE A 125 3.77 2.98 -0.82
N LYS A 126 5.06 3.20 -0.59
CA LYS A 126 5.77 2.66 0.57
C LYS A 126 6.70 3.73 1.14
N LEU A 127 6.84 3.71 2.46
CA LEU A 127 7.81 4.51 3.20
C LEU A 127 8.78 3.55 3.88
N ALA A 128 10.07 3.71 3.61
CA ALA A 128 11.14 2.92 4.19
C ALA A 128 12.47 3.68 4.17
N THR A 129 13.43 3.22 4.95
CA THR A 129 14.80 3.78 4.95
C THR A 129 15.66 3.26 3.80
N SER A 130 15.24 2.17 3.17
CA SER A 130 15.89 1.50 2.05
C SER A 130 14.89 0.58 1.37
N TYR A 131 15.09 0.33 0.09
CA TYR A 131 14.26 -0.57 -0.70
C TYR A 131 15.12 -1.65 -1.35
N SER A 132 14.71 -2.91 -1.26
CA SER A 132 15.23 -3.98 -2.11
C SER A 132 14.51 -3.98 -3.47
N SER A 133 15.08 -4.64 -4.48
CA SER A 133 14.41 -4.84 -5.77
C SER A 133 13.08 -5.61 -5.64
N MET A 134 12.99 -6.53 -4.67
CA MET A 134 11.77 -7.26 -4.34
C MET A 134 10.69 -6.35 -3.75
N ASP A 135 11.08 -5.40 -2.88
CA ASP A 135 10.14 -4.39 -2.37
C ASP A 135 9.52 -3.59 -3.51
N ILE A 136 10.34 -3.14 -4.47
CA ILE A 136 9.88 -2.37 -5.63
C ILE A 136 8.89 -3.18 -6.47
N GLN A 137 9.19 -4.46 -6.76
CA GLN A 137 8.26 -5.34 -7.48
C GLN A 137 6.94 -5.50 -6.75
N ASN A 138 6.98 -5.73 -5.43
CA ASN A 138 5.78 -5.90 -4.62
C ASN A 138 4.91 -4.65 -4.61
N ILE A 139 5.51 -3.46 -4.56
CA ILE A 139 4.79 -2.19 -4.65
C ILE A 139 4.14 -2.05 -6.03
N LEU A 140 4.87 -2.32 -7.12
CA LEU A 140 4.33 -2.24 -8.49
C LEU A 140 3.17 -3.22 -8.72
N ARG A 141 3.30 -4.48 -8.28
CA ARG A 141 2.21 -5.47 -8.35
C ARG A 141 1.02 -5.07 -7.48
N THR A 142 1.27 -4.46 -6.33
CA THR A 142 0.19 -3.92 -5.49
C THR A 142 -0.57 -2.82 -6.22
N ALA A 143 0.14 -1.92 -6.93
CA ALA A 143 -0.50 -0.89 -7.76
C ALA A 143 -1.45 -1.51 -8.80
N MET A 144 -1.02 -2.56 -9.49
CA MET A 144 -1.87 -3.30 -10.44
C MET A 144 -3.10 -3.92 -9.77
N LYS A 145 -2.90 -4.54 -8.60
CA LYS A 145 -3.97 -5.23 -7.86
C LYS A 145 -5.05 -4.26 -7.33
N VAL A 146 -4.66 -3.07 -6.91
CA VAL A 146 -5.58 -2.06 -6.36
C VAL A 146 -6.18 -1.16 -7.43
N ALA A 147 -5.92 -1.44 -8.72
CA ALA A 147 -6.44 -0.65 -9.81
C ALA A 147 -7.97 -0.73 -9.86
N VAL A 148 -8.60 0.44 -9.92
CA VAL A 148 -10.05 0.59 -10.00
C VAL A 148 -10.39 1.50 -11.17
N ASP A 149 -11.57 1.30 -11.74
CA ASP A 149 -12.13 2.18 -12.76
C ASP A 149 -12.61 3.45 -12.07
N LEU A 150 -12.01 4.59 -12.41
CA LEU A 150 -12.37 5.89 -11.89
C LEU A 150 -13.29 6.63 -12.87
N GLU A 151 -14.25 7.38 -12.35
CA GLU A 151 -14.99 8.33 -13.17
C GLU A 151 -14.16 9.57 -13.50
N ALA A 152 -14.66 10.41 -14.42
CA ALA A 152 -14.02 11.69 -14.73
C ALA A 152 -13.90 12.54 -13.46
N ASP A 153 -12.72 13.11 -13.23
CA ASP A 153 -12.39 13.96 -12.08
C ASP A 153 -12.51 13.28 -10.70
N GLU A 154 -12.73 11.96 -10.66
CA GLU A 154 -12.78 11.22 -9.40
C GLU A 154 -11.37 11.03 -8.82
N PRO A 155 -11.15 11.39 -7.53
CA PRO A 155 -9.86 11.16 -6.91
C PRO A 155 -9.64 9.67 -6.60
N PHE A 156 -8.42 9.18 -6.83
CA PHE A 156 -8.04 7.85 -6.36
C PHE A 156 -7.87 7.86 -4.83
N THR A 157 -8.57 6.98 -4.11
CA THR A 157 -8.45 6.88 -2.65
C THR A 157 -7.51 5.75 -2.23
N ILE A 158 -6.38 6.09 -1.60
CA ILE A 158 -5.46 5.09 -1.04
C ILE A 158 -5.99 4.58 0.29
N LYS A 159 -6.17 3.26 0.39
CA LYS A 159 -6.64 2.60 1.61
C LYS A 159 -5.45 2.28 2.53
N GLY A 160 -5.53 2.70 3.80
CA GLY A 160 -4.58 2.28 4.82
C GLY A 160 -4.84 0.87 5.32
N ASN A 161 -3.91 0.31 6.09
CA ASN A 161 -4.12 -0.99 6.72
C ASN A 161 -5.10 -0.82 7.89
N PRO A 162 -6.29 -1.44 7.87
CA PRO A 162 -7.21 -1.34 8.98
C PRO A 162 -6.57 -1.89 10.26
N PRO A 163 -6.87 -1.31 11.44
CA PRO A 163 -6.36 -1.82 12.70
C PRO A 163 -6.77 -3.29 12.88
N PRO A 164 -5.94 -4.12 13.54
CA PRO A 164 -6.31 -5.49 13.85
C PRO A 164 -7.66 -5.49 14.53
N ARG A 165 -8.66 -6.15 13.94
CA ARG A 165 -9.93 -6.38 14.62
C ARG A 165 -9.62 -7.32 15.77
N PHE A 166 -9.52 -6.78 16.97
CA PHE A 166 -9.55 -7.60 18.18
C PHE A 166 -10.92 -8.27 18.21
N THR A 167 -11.01 -9.50 17.72
CA THR A 167 -12.13 -10.38 17.98
C THR A 167 -12.17 -10.59 19.49
N LYS A 168 -12.99 -9.79 20.18
CA LYS A 168 -13.42 -10.14 21.54
C LYS A 168 -13.96 -11.55 21.42
N LYS A 169 -13.28 -12.53 22.05
CA LYS A 169 -13.83 -13.87 22.23
C LYS A 169 -15.19 -13.69 22.89
N VAL A 170 -16.25 -13.86 22.12
CA VAL A 170 -17.58 -14.00 22.67
C VAL A 170 -17.49 -15.28 23.48
N LYS A 171 -17.55 -15.15 24.81
CA LYS A 171 -17.77 -16.28 25.69
C LYS A 171 -19.11 -16.87 25.23
N PRO A 172 -19.17 -18.14 24.80
CA PRO A 172 -20.46 -18.73 24.45
C PRO A 172 -21.38 -18.57 25.67
N ALA A 173 -22.57 -18.05 25.43
CA ALA A 173 -23.63 -18.05 26.42
C ALA A 173 -23.89 -19.52 26.78
N ASP A 174 -23.86 -19.83 28.06
CA ASP A 174 -24.25 -21.14 28.59
C ASP A 174 -25.58 -21.55 27.95
N GLU A 175 -25.52 -22.58 27.11
CA GLU A 175 -26.70 -23.27 26.62
C GLU A 175 -27.44 -23.88 27.80
N ALA A 176 -28.76 -23.85 27.67
CA ALA A 176 -29.73 -24.28 28.63
C ALA A 176 -29.39 -25.65 29.25
N LYS A 177 -29.45 -25.69 30.58
CA LYS A 177 -29.53 -26.91 31.39
C LYS A 177 -30.68 -27.79 30.88
N PRO A 178 -30.44 -29.02 30.38
CA PRO A 178 -31.52 -29.95 30.10
C PRO A 178 -32.07 -30.51 31.40
N ALA A 179 -33.40 -30.54 31.50
CA ALA A 179 -34.14 -31.19 32.58
C ALA A 179 -33.84 -32.69 32.60
N GLU A 180 -33.47 -33.23 33.76
CA GLU A 180 -33.40 -34.67 34.00
C GLU A 180 -34.77 -35.12 34.51
N ALA A 181 -35.50 -35.83 33.65
CA ALA A 181 -36.78 -36.46 33.97
C ALA A 181 -36.54 -37.87 34.56
N ALA A 182 -37.37 -38.19 35.54
CA ALA A 182 -37.39 -39.42 36.33
C ALA A 182 -37.44 -40.72 35.51
N THR A 183 -36.78 -41.76 36.02
CA THR A 183 -36.96 -43.17 35.65
C THR A 183 -37.91 -43.86 36.64
N PRO A 184 -38.89 -44.68 36.20
CA PRO A 184 -39.76 -45.43 37.10
C PRO A 184 -39.37 -46.92 37.26
N ALA A 185 -39.73 -47.40 38.46
CA ALA A 185 -40.15 -48.74 38.88
C ALA A 185 -39.16 -49.92 38.96
N GLY A 186 -38.90 -50.35 40.20
CA GLY A 186 -38.62 -51.74 40.58
C GLY A 186 -39.63 -52.18 41.65
N ASP A 187 -40.38 -53.24 41.35
CA ASP A 187 -41.26 -54.00 42.23
C ASP A 187 -40.48 -54.71 43.35
N GLU A 188 -40.94 -54.63 44.60
CA GLU A 188 -40.91 -55.78 45.51
C GLU A 188 -41.93 -55.58 46.66
N THR A 189 -42.96 -56.43 46.65
CA THR A 189 -43.99 -56.53 47.69
C THR A 189 -43.55 -57.54 48.74
N PRO A 190 -43.67 -57.30 50.06
CA PRO A 190 -43.38 -58.31 51.08
C PRO A 190 -44.65 -59.13 51.40
N PRO A 191 -44.58 -60.47 51.54
CA PRO A 191 -45.66 -61.25 52.10
C PRO A 191 -45.54 -61.37 53.64
N ALA A 192 -46.70 -61.67 54.22
CA ALA A 192 -46.98 -61.87 55.65
C ALA A 192 -46.28 -63.08 56.28
#